data_AF-A0A060NP42-F1
#
_entry.id   AF-A0A060NP42-F1
#
_cell.length_a   1.000
_cell.length_b   1.000
_cell.length_c   1.000
_cell.angle_alpha   90.00
_cell.angle_beta   90.00
_cell.angle_gamma   90.00
#
_symmetry.space_group_name_H-M   'P 1'
#
loop_
_entity.id
_entity.type
_entity.pdbx_description
1 polymer ?
#
loop_
_entity_poly.entity_id
_entity_poly.type
_entity_poly.pdbx_seq_one_letter_code
_entity_poly.pdbx_strand_id
1 'polypeptide(L)'
;MQMLANMEDPASIGPAMAVALLTTLYGAILATMIFLPLADKLNLRMTEEARMNAMLIDAVTAIQSGSNPRVVEQLVNSYLPPKQRKAED
;
A
#
# COMPACT_ATOMS: atom_id res chain seq x y z
N MET A 1 -26.01 14.53 -18.40
CA MET A 1 -27.19 14.60 -19.30
C MET A 1 -28.01 15.90 -19.16
N GLN A 2 -27.45 16.99 -18.61
CA GLN A 2 -28.16 18.28 -18.48
C GLN A 2 -27.51 19.42 -19.26
N MET A 3 -26.28 19.21 -19.77
CA MET A 3 -25.54 20.16 -20.61
C MET A 3 -26.00 20.13 -22.08
N LEU A 4 -26.36 18.95 -22.61
CA LEU A 4 -26.80 18.80 -24.00
C LEU A 4 -28.27 19.19 -24.24
N ALA A 5 -29.04 19.40 -23.16
CA ALA A 5 -30.48 19.68 -23.24
C ALA A 5 -30.81 21.16 -23.45
N ASN A 6 -29.89 22.08 -23.14
CA ASN A 6 -30.08 23.54 -23.21
C ASN A 6 -29.00 24.18 -24.08
N MET A 7 -28.93 23.78 -25.36
CA MET A 7 -27.92 24.28 -26.30
C MET A 7 -28.30 25.62 -26.95
N GLU A 8 -29.47 26.17 -26.63
CA GLU A 8 -30.01 27.40 -27.23
C GLU A 8 -29.56 28.69 -26.51
N ASP A 9 -29.02 28.60 -25.29
CA ASP A 9 -28.58 29.77 -24.53
C ASP A 9 -27.10 29.64 -24.07
N PRO A 10 -26.13 30.21 -24.81
CA PRO A 10 -24.68 30.08 -24.56
C PRO A 10 -24.25 30.51 -23.15
N ALA A 11 -25.05 31.36 -22.50
CA ALA A 11 -24.82 31.82 -21.12
C ALA A 11 -24.95 30.67 -20.09
N SER A 12 -25.75 29.64 -20.37
CA SER A 12 -26.00 28.51 -19.47
C SER A 12 -24.99 27.37 -19.59
N ILE A 13 -24.22 27.33 -20.69
CA ILE A 13 -23.21 26.30 -20.98
C ILE A 13 -21.94 26.51 -20.14
N GLY A 14 -21.53 27.76 -19.92
CA GLY A 14 -20.34 28.12 -19.14
C GLY A 14 -20.36 27.58 -17.70
N PRO A 15 -21.44 27.82 -16.91
CA PRO A 15 -21.55 27.32 -15.54
C PRO A 15 -21.54 25.78 -15.45
N ALA A 16 -22.23 25.09 -16.36
CA ALA A 16 -22.30 23.63 -16.37
C ALA A 16 -20.93 23.00 -16.71
N MET A 17 -20.19 23.59 -17.64
CA MET A 17 -18.85 23.14 -18.00
C MET A 17 -17.84 23.41 -16.87
N ALA A 18 -17.93 24.54 -16.19
CA ALA A 18 -17.06 24.87 -15.06
C ALA A 18 -17.19 23.86 -13.90
N VAL A 19 -18.42 23.44 -13.56
CA VAL A 19 -18.65 22.44 -12.50
C VAL A 19 -18.08 21.07 -12.87
N ALA A 20 -18.20 20.66 -14.14
CA ALA A 20 -17.62 19.40 -14.62
C ALA A 20 -16.09 19.41 -14.50
N LEU A 21 -15.43 20.49 -14.92
CA LEU A 21 -13.97 20.64 -14.83
C LEU A 21 -13.49 20.69 -13.37
N LEU A 22 -14.22 21.38 -12.49
CA LEU A 22 -13.91 21.40 -11.05
C LEU A 22 -14.05 20.02 -10.43
N THR A 23 -15.09 19.27 -10.80
CA THR A 23 -15.29 17.90 -10.30
C THR A 23 -14.13 16.99 -10.74
N THR A 24 -13.67 17.11 -11.99
CA THR A 24 -12.48 16.40 -12.47
C THR A 24 -11.22 16.84 -11.73
N LEU A 25 -11.05 18.14 -11.47
CA LEU A 25 -9.90 18.67 -10.74
C LEU A 25 -9.85 18.15 -9.31
N TYR A 26 -10.95 18.25 -8.56
CA TYR A 26 -11.03 17.74 -7.19
C TYR A 26 -10.82 16.22 -7.13
N GLY A 27 -11.39 15.47 -8.08
CA GLY A 27 -11.17 14.03 -8.20
C GLY A 27 -9.70 13.66 -8.43
N ALA A 28 -9.04 14.34 -9.38
CA ALA A 28 -7.62 14.12 -9.68
C ALA A 28 -6.73 14.43 -8.48
N ILE A 29 -6.96 15.56 -7.80
CA ILE A 29 -6.18 15.95 -6.63
C ILE A 29 -6.34 14.93 -5.50
N LEU A 30 -7.57 14.51 -5.19
CA LEU A 30 -7.82 13.52 -4.13
C LEU A 30 -7.18 12.17 -4.46
N ALA A 31 -7.29 11.72 -5.72
CA ALA A 31 -6.67 10.48 -6.19
C ALA A 31 -5.16 10.49 -5.97
N THR A 32 -4.47 11.49 -6.52
CA THR A 32 -2.99 11.49 -6.54
C THR A 32 -2.38 11.93 -5.22
N MET A 33 -3.03 12.82 -4.45
CA MET A 33 -2.45 13.38 -3.23
C MET A 33 -2.82 12.58 -1.97
N ILE A 34 -3.97 11.90 -1.95
CA ILE A 34 -4.45 11.22 -0.73
C ILE A 34 -4.47 9.71 -0.95
N PHE A 35 -5.16 9.22 -1.98
CA PHE A 35 -5.37 7.78 -2.14
C PHE A 35 -4.10 7.03 -2.56
N LEU A 36 -3.29 7.59 -3.46
CA LEU A 36 -2.01 7.00 -3.86
C LEU A 36 -1.03 6.81 -2.69
N PRO A 37 -0.66 7.84 -1.90
CA PRO A 37 0.26 7.64 -0.79
C PRO A 37 -0.33 6.77 0.33
N LEU A 38 -1.65 6.74 0.49
CA LEU A 38 -2.31 5.83 1.42
C LEU A 38 -2.16 4.36 0.97
N ALA A 39 -2.37 4.09 -0.32
CA ALA A 39 -2.17 2.77 -0.90
C ALA A 39 -0.71 2.31 -0.78
N ASP A 40 0.24 3.19 -1.06
CA ASP A 40 1.67 2.89 -0.89
C ASP A 40 2.01 2.58 0.57
N LYS A 41 1.47 3.35 1.52
CA LYS A 41 1.71 3.11 2.94
C LYS A 41 1.13 1.77 3.42
N LEU A 42 -0.03 1.39 2.91
CA LEU A 42 -0.67 0.09 3.19
C LEU A 42 0.14 -1.05 2.58
N ASN A 43 0.58 -0.93 1.33
CA ASN A 43 1.44 -1.92 0.69
C ASN A 43 2.76 -2.11 1.43
N LEU A 44 3.37 -1.03 1.93
CA LEU A 44 4.58 -1.10 2.74
C LEU A 44 4.35 -1.93 4.02
N ARG A 45 3.27 -1.63 4.76
CA ARG A 45 2.90 -2.39 5.96
C ARG A 45 2.56 -3.84 5.65
N MET A 46 1.81 -4.11 4.59
CA MET A 46 1.49 -5.48 4.16
C MET A 46 2.75 -6.27 3.82
N THR A 47 3.74 -5.64 3.17
CA THR A 47 5.00 -6.29 2.82
C THR A 47 5.83 -6.63 4.07
N GLU A 48 5.86 -5.72 5.05
CA GLU A 48 6.52 -5.96 6.35
C GLU A 48 5.84 -7.12 7.11
N GLU A 49 4.50 -7.16 7.14
CA GLU A 49 3.73 -8.21 7.79
C GLU A 49 3.87 -9.56 7.06
N ALA A 50 3.83 -9.58 5.74
CA ALA A 50 4.04 -10.77 4.94
C ALA A 50 5.43 -11.39 5.19
N ARG A 51 6.47 -10.55 5.31
CA ARG A 51 7.82 -11.00 5.67
C ARG A 51 7.87 -11.60 7.08
N MET A 52 7.19 -10.99 8.05
CA MET A 52 7.10 -11.52 9.42
C MET A 52 6.41 -12.89 9.43
N ASN A 53 5.29 -13.02 8.72
CA ASN A 53 4.54 -14.27 8.65
C ASN A 53 5.34 -15.37 7.93
N ALA A 54 6.07 -15.03 6.87
CA ALA A 54 6.97 -15.97 6.19
C ALA A 54 8.07 -16.50 7.14
N MET A 55 8.71 -15.61 7.91
CA MET A 55 9.70 -15.99 8.93
C MET A 55 9.10 -16.93 9.98
N LEU A 56 7.87 -16.66 10.45
CA LEU A 56 7.19 -17.51 11.42
C LEU A 56 6.86 -18.90 10.86
N ILE A 57 6.39 -18.97 9.61
CA ILE A 57 6.10 -20.24 8.94
C ILE A 57 7.37 -21.07 8.84
N ASP A 58 8.46 -20.48 8.34
CA ASP A 58 9.75 -21.16 8.20
C ASP A 58 10.29 -21.64 9.56
N ALA A 59 10.16 -20.82 10.61
CA ALA A 59 10.57 -21.19 11.96
C ALA A 59 9.76 -22.37 12.50
N VAL A 60 8.43 -22.37 12.32
CA VAL A 60 7.56 -23.47 12.77
C VAL A 60 7.84 -24.75 11.98
N THR A 61 8.03 -24.65 10.66
CA THR A 61 8.39 -25.80 9.83
C THR A 61 9.75 -26.37 10.22
N ALA A 62 10.74 -25.54 10.54
CA ALA A 62 12.06 -25.99 11.00
C ALA A 62 12.01 -26.70 12.38
N ILE A 63 11.15 -26.22 13.28
CA ILE A 63 10.88 -26.89 14.57
C ILE A 63 10.21 -28.24 14.33
N GLN A 64 9.23 -28.31 13.42
CA GLN A 64 8.55 -29.56 13.08
C GLN A 64 9.48 -30.60 12.46
N SER A 65 10.45 -30.18 11.64
CA SER A 65 11.45 -31.08 11.06
C SER A 65 12.52 -31.56 12.06
N GLY A 66 12.45 -31.14 13.33
CA GLY A 66 13.41 -31.53 14.37
C GLY A 66 14.81 -30.94 14.15
N SER A 67 14.92 -29.80 13.48
CA SER A 67 16.20 -29.13 13.26
C SER A 67 16.81 -28.67 14.59
N ASN A 68 18.15 -28.75 14.69
CA ASN A 68 18.86 -28.28 15.89
C ASN A 68 18.49 -26.81 16.18
N PRO A 69 18.09 -26.44 17.42
CA PRO A 69 17.68 -25.09 17.79
C PRO A 69 18.64 -23.99 17.33
N ARG A 70 19.94 -24.29 17.26
CA ARG A 70 20.98 -23.37 16.79
C ARG A 70 20.86 -23.02 15.31
N VAL A 71 20.37 -23.95 14.48
CA VAL A 71 20.09 -23.74 13.05
C VAL A 71 18.81 -22.92 12.86
N VAL A 72 17.80 -23.14 13.71
CA VAL A 72 16.55 -22.36 13.70
C VAL A 72 16.84 -20.90 14.08
N GLU A 73 17.70 -20.66 15.07
CA GLU A 73 18.14 -19.32 15.46
C GLU A 73 18.88 -18.59 14.32
N GLN A 74 19.78 -19.29 13.61
CA GLN A 74 20.45 -18.73 12.43
C GLN A 74 19.48 -18.40 11.29
N LEU A 75 18.48 -19.26 11.04
CA LEU A 75 17.44 -19.04 10.03
C LEU A 75 16.63 -17.77 10.36
N VAL A 76 16.13 -17.64 11.59
CA VAL A 76 15.39 -16.45 12.03
C VAL A 76 16.26 -15.20 11.99
N ASN A 77 17.52 -15.27 12.45
CA ASN A 77 18.47 -14.15 12.36
C ASN A 77 18.76 -13.71 10.92
N SER A 78 18.68 -14.60 9.93
CA SER A 78 18.85 -14.25 8.52
C SER A 78 17.72 -13.32 8.02
N TYR A 79 16.49 -13.51 8.51
CA TYR A 79 15.32 -12.71 8.17
C TYR A 79 15.29 -11.35 8.91
N LEU A 80 16.07 -11.14 9.97
CA LEU A 80 16.15 -9.85 10.66
C LEU A 80 17.03 -8.84 9.89
N PRO A 81 16.64 -7.56 9.83
CA PRO A 81 17.50 -6.49 9.34
C PRO A 81 18.82 -6.44 10.14
N PRO A 82 19.95 -6.03 9.53
CA PRO A 82 21.26 -6.02 10.19
C PRO A 82 21.30 -5.26 11.52
N LYS A 83 20.45 -4.23 11.67
CA LYS A 83 20.33 -3.43 12.91
C LYS A 83 19.66 -4.16 14.08
N GLN A 84 18.91 -5.23 13.81
CA GLN A 84 18.16 -6.00 14.81
C GLN A 84 18.75 -7.40 15.03
N ARG A 85 19.71 -7.82 14.21
CA ARG A 85 20.52 -9.01 14.50
C ARG A 85 21.27 -8.73 15.78
N LYS A 86 21.04 -9.54 16.83
CA LYS A 86 21.97 -9.55 17.97
C LYS A 86 23.34 -9.88 17.39
N ALA A 87 24.30 -8.97 17.58
CA ALA A 87 25.68 -9.26 17.26
C ALA A 87 26.06 -10.51 18.07
N GLU A 88 26.43 -11.58 17.38
CA GLU A 88 27.11 -12.70 18.01
C GLU A 88 28.47 -12.15 18.50
N ASP A 89 28.57 -11.84 19.79
CA ASP A 89 29.82 -11.95 20.55
C ASP A 89 29.91 -13.38 21.12
#